data_AF-A0A2W7RKL8-F1
#
_entry.id   AF-A0A2W7RKL8-F1
#
_cell.length_a   1.000
_cell.length_b   1.000
_cell.length_c   1.000
_cell.angle_alpha   90.00
_cell.angle_beta   90.00
_cell.angle_gamma   90.00
#
_symmetry.space_group_name_H-M   'P 1'
#
loop_
_entity.id
_entity.type
_entity.pdbx_description
1 polymer ?
#
loop_
_entity_poly.entity_id
_entity_poly.type
_entity_poly.pdbx_seq_one_letter_code
_entity_poly.pdbx_strand_id
1 'polypeptide(L)'
;MKKWVSKLAITVFFALVTVGSHAQCSICTKTASQLGEGPAKGLNAGILYLAATPFLIIGYLGYRWFQAEKEKQRLDAQPNDQDTI
;
A
#
# COMPACT_ATOMS: atom_id res chain seq x y z
N MET A 1 -26.15 15.81 -0.30
CA MET A 1 -25.90 15.55 -1.73
C MET A 1 -24.47 15.84 -2.17
N LYS A 2 -23.87 17.00 -1.85
CA LYS A 2 -22.51 17.39 -2.27
C LYS A 2 -21.38 16.40 -1.90
N LYS A 3 -21.48 15.75 -0.73
CA LYS A 3 -20.51 14.74 -0.27
C LYS A 3 -20.59 13.42 -1.04
N TRP A 4 -21.79 13.06 -1.52
CA TRP A 4 -22.02 11.86 -2.31
C TRP A 4 -21.56 12.05 -3.75
N VAL A 5 -21.83 13.23 -4.32
CA VAL A 5 -21.30 13.64 -5.63
C VAL A 5 -19.78 13.67 -5.61
N SER A 6 -19.16 14.19 -4.54
CA SER A 6 -17.70 14.19 -4.39
C SER A 6 -17.12 12.78 -4.29
N LYS A 7 -17.70 11.88 -3.48
CA LYS A 7 -17.24 10.49 -3.41
C LYS A 7 -17.42 9.74 -4.73
N LEU A 8 -18.54 9.95 -5.42
CA LEU A 8 -18.80 9.37 -6.73
C LEU A 8 -17.80 9.89 -7.77
N ALA A 9 -17.53 11.20 -7.79
CA ALA A 9 -16.57 11.82 -8.68
C ALA A 9 -15.15 11.30 -8.46
N ILE A 10 -14.73 11.12 -7.20
CA ILE A 10 -13.42 10.52 -6.88
C ILE A 10 -13.34 9.08 -7.37
N THR A 11 -14.41 8.28 -7.18
CA THR A 11 -14.46 6.88 -7.61
C THR A 11 -14.38 6.77 -9.14
N VAL A 12 -15.14 7.60 -9.86
CA VAL A 12 -15.14 7.66 -11.33
C VAL A 12 -13.78 8.14 -11.86
N PHE A 13 -13.17 9.14 -11.22
CA PHE A 13 -11.84 9.62 -11.57
C PHE A 13 -10.77 8.52 -11.46
N PHE A 14 -10.76 7.78 -10.35
CA PHE A 14 -9.83 6.66 -10.19
C PHE A 14 -10.08 5.53 -11.20
N ALA A 15 -11.34 5.25 -11.55
CA ALA A 15 -11.67 4.26 -12.57
C ALA A 15 -11.23 4.68 -13.98
N LEU A 16 -11.23 5.98 -14.30
CA LEU A 16 -10.75 6.50 -15.59
C LEU A 16 -9.21 6.46 -15.69
N VAL A 17 -8.50 6.61 -14.59
CA VAL A 17 -7.02 6.60 -14.55
C VAL A 17 -6.44 5.18 -14.76
N THR A 18 -7.21 4.12 -14.53
CA THR A 18 -6.74 2.73 -14.71
C THR A 18 -6.88 2.19 -16.14
N VAL A 19 -7.55 2.92 -17.05
CA VAL A 19 -7.79 2.47 -18.43
C VAL A 19 -6.51 2.67 -19.27
N GLY A 20 -5.58 1.72 -19.13
CA GLY A 20 -4.30 1.72 -19.84
C GLY A 20 -3.13 1.62 -18.88
N SER A 21 -2.77 0.40 -18.48
CA SER A 21 -1.60 0.15 -17.64
C SER A 21 -0.31 0.28 -18.46
N HIS A 22 -0.01 1.49 -18.92
CA HIS A 22 1.31 1.84 -19.44
C HIS A 22 2.24 2.16 -18.27
N ALA A 23 3.46 1.66 -18.31
CA ALA A 23 4.47 2.01 -17.32
C ALA A 23 4.67 3.54 -17.32
N GLN A 24 4.47 4.17 -16.17
CA GLN A 24 4.53 5.63 -16.02
C GLN A 24 5.97 6.17 -16.00
N CYS A 25 6.96 5.28 -15.88
CA CYS A 25 8.38 5.64 -15.94
C CYS A 25 8.91 5.50 -17.37
N SER A 26 9.38 6.62 -17.94
CA SER A 26 9.90 6.69 -19.32
C SER A 26 11.10 5.78 -19.57
N ILE A 27 11.91 5.50 -18.53
CA ILE A 27 13.05 4.57 -18.59
C ILE A 27 12.55 3.14 -18.73
N CYS A 28 11.56 2.74 -17.92
CA CYS A 28 10.98 1.40 -17.94
C CYS A 28 10.33 1.08 -19.30
N THR A 29 9.61 2.05 -19.88
CA THR A 29 8.99 1.92 -21.20
C THR A 29 10.03 1.76 -22.30
N LYS A 30 11.11 2.55 -22.28
CA LYS A 30 12.18 2.44 -23.27
C LYS A 30 12.88 1.09 -23.20
N THR A 31 13.19 0.61 -21.99
CA THR A 31 13.80 -0.70 -21.77
C THR A 31 12.87 -1.81 -22.24
N ALA A 32 11.59 -1.80 -21.86
CA ALA A 32 10.60 -2.79 -22.30
C ALA A 32 10.54 -2.91 -23.84
N SER A 33 10.54 -1.78 -24.56
CA SER A 33 10.50 -1.77 -26.03
C SER A 33 11.73 -2.39 -26.70
N GLN A 34 12.88 -2.50 -26.01
CA GLN A 34 14.07 -3.16 -26.54
C GLN A 34 14.13 -4.67 -26.23
N LEU A 35 13.25 -5.16 -25.36
CA LEU A 35 13.33 -6.48 -24.75
C LEU A 35 12.41 -7.54 -25.40
N GLY A 36 11.52 -7.15 -26.32
CA GLY A 36 10.49 -8.02 -26.89
C GLY A 36 9.35 -8.34 -25.90
N GLU A 37 8.23 -8.90 -26.40
CA GLU A 37 6.97 -9.08 -25.64
C GLU A 37 7.14 -9.82 -24.29
N GLY A 38 7.81 -10.98 -24.28
CA GLY A 38 7.97 -11.79 -23.07
C GLY A 38 8.75 -11.09 -21.95
N PRO A 39 9.99 -10.66 -22.20
CA PRO A 39 10.80 -9.97 -21.20
C PRO A 39 10.26 -8.58 -20.82
N ALA A 40 9.58 -7.87 -21.74
CA ALA A 40 8.88 -6.62 -21.43
C ALA A 40 7.78 -6.79 -20.39
N LYS A 41 7.00 -7.89 -20.48
CA LYS A 41 5.96 -8.22 -19.50
C LYS A 41 6.55 -8.55 -18.12
N GLY A 42 7.67 -9.27 -18.09
CA GLY A 42 8.41 -9.56 -16.85
C GLY A 42 8.93 -8.29 -16.15
N LEU A 43 9.40 -7.31 -16.93
CA LEU A 43 9.88 -6.03 -16.39
C LEU A 43 8.76 -5.24 -15.68
N ASN A 44 7.56 -5.17 -16.27
CA ASN A 44 6.42 -4.49 -15.66
C ASN A 44 5.98 -5.16 -14.34
N ALA A 45 6.00 -6.49 -14.28
CA ALA A 45 5.73 -7.23 -13.05
C ALA A 45 6.77 -6.91 -11.97
N GLY A 46 8.05 -6.82 -12.34
CA GLY A 46 9.12 -6.42 -11.42
C GLY A 46 8.94 -5.00 -10.84
N ILE A 47 8.53 -4.03 -11.66
CA ILE A 47 8.27 -2.66 -11.19
C ILE A 47 7.13 -2.63 -10.18
N LEU A 48 6.02 -3.32 -10.47
CA LEU A 48 4.88 -3.39 -9.55
C LEU A 48 5.26 -4.10 -8.24
N TYR A 49 6.06 -5.16 -8.31
CA TYR A 49 6.58 -5.86 -7.13
C TYR A 49 7.41 -4.91 -6.25
N LEU A 50 8.39 -4.21 -6.84
CA LEU A 50 9.24 -3.27 -6.12
C LEU A 50 8.46 -2.07 -5.57
N ALA A 51 7.45 -1.58 -6.30
CA ALA A 51 6.60 -0.49 -5.86
C ALA A 51 5.68 -0.91 -4.70
N ALA A 52 5.14 -2.14 -4.72
CA ALA A 52 4.27 -2.65 -3.66
C ALA A 52 5.05 -2.98 -2.38
N THR A 53 6.29 -3.45 -2.51
CA THR A 53 7.16 -3.89 -1.40
C THR A 53 7.23 -2.89 -0.23
N PRO A 54 7.58 -1.59 -0.41
CA PRO A 54 7.66 -0.64 0.71
C PRO A 54 6.32 -0.44 1.42
N PHE A 55 5.20 -0.42 0.69
CA PHE A 55 3.88 -0.29 1.29
C PHE A 55 3.50 -1.51 2.13
N LEU A 56 3.83 -2.72 1.65
CA LEU A 56 3.60 -3.96 2.40
C LEU A 56 4.45 -4.00 3.68
N ILE A 57 5.72 -3.60 3.61
CA ILE A 57 6.61 -3.54 4.78
C ILE A 57 6.07 -2.55 5.81
N ILE A 58 5.78 -1.32 5.40
CA ILE A 58 5.26 -0.28 6.30
C ILE A 58 3.91 -0.69 6.88
N GLY A 59 3.02 -1.27 6.07
CA GLY A 59 1.72 -1.77 6.52
C GLY A 59 1.85 -2.89 7.56
N TYR A 60 2.75 -3.84 7.34
CA TYR A 60 3.01 -4.93 8.27
C TYR A 60 3.59 -4.44 9.60
N LEU A 61 4.62 -3.58 9.55
CA LEU A 61 5.24 -3.00 10.74
C LEU A 61 4.24 -2.13 11.51
N GLY A 62 3.47 -1.30 10.83
CA GLY A 62 2.44 -0.46 11.44
C GLY A 62 1.36 -1.29 12.12
N TYR A 63 0.90 -2.38 11.48
CA TYR A 63 -0.07 -3.30 12.09
C TYR A 63 0.49 -3.97 13.35
N ARG A 64 1.74 -4.46 13.30
CA ARG A 64 2.40 -5.09 14.47
C ARG A 64 2.56 -4.11 15.62
N TRP A 65 2.96 -2.87 15.34
CA TRP A 65 3.10 -1.84 16.36
C TRP A 65 1.76 -1.49 17.02
N PHE A 66 0.70 -1.32 16.23
CA PHE A 66 -0.63 -1.02 16.76
C PHE A 66 -1.15 -2.10 17.71
N GLN A 67 -0.89 -3.38 17.40
CA GLN A 67 -1.28 -4.48 18.27
C GLN A 67 -0.45 -4.51 19.57
N ALA A 68 0.85 -4.24 19.48
CA ALA A 68 1.73 -4.15 20.66
C ALA A 68 1.30 -3.01 21.60
N GLU A 69 0.93 -1.85 21.04
CA GLU A 69 0.48 -0.70 21.83
C GLU A 69 -0.84 -0.98 22.56
N LYS A 70 -1.78 -1.69 21.92
CA LYS A 70 -3.02 -2.12 22.57
C LYS A 70 -2.78 -3.07 23.74
N GLU A 71 -1.87 -4.04 23.57
CA GLU A 71 -1.55 -4.96 24.65
C GLU A 71 -0.86 -4.23 25.80
N LYS A 72 0.07 -3.32 25.50
CA LYS A 72 0.71 -2.48 26.52
C LYS A 72 -0.32 -1.67 27.31
N GLN A 73 -1.26 -1.01 26.64
CA GLN A 73 -2.34 -0.27 27.30
C GLN A 73 -3.21 -1.17 28.19
N ARG A 74 -3.45 -2.42 27.78
CA ARG A 74 -4.19 -3.39 28.60
C ARG A 74 -3.40 -3.80 29.84
N LEU A 75 -2.08 -3.99 29.71
CA LEU A 75 -1.20 -4.32 30.83
C LEU A 75 -1.09 -3.15 31.81
N ASP A 76 -0.94 -1.92 31.30
CA ASP A 76 -0.87 -0.69 32.11
C ASP A 76 -2.21 -0.39 32.84
N ALA A 77 -3.33 -0.93 32.34
CA ALA A 77 -4.65 -0.81 32.96
C ALA A 77 -4.96 -1.90 34.01
N GLN A 78 -4.12 -2.94 34.15
CA GLN A 78 -4.26 -3.91 35.23
C GLN A 78 -3.68 -3.32 36.52
N PRO A 79 -4.40 -3.35 37.66
CA PRO A 79 -3.84 -2.92 38.93
C PRO A 79 -2.61 -3.77 39.27
N ASN A 80 -1.51 -3.10 39.63
CA ASN A 80 -0.24 -3.74 39.94
C ASN A 80 -0.33 -4.40 41.34
N ASP A 81 -0.20 -5.74 41.41
CA ASP A 81 -0.24 -6.54 42.66
C ASP A 81 0.89 -6.17 43.65
N GLN A 82 1.92 -5.44 43.19
CA GLN A 82 2.98 -4.91 44.05
C GLN A 82 2.49 -3.78 44.98
N ASP A 83 1.35 -3.15 44.68
CA ASP A 83 0.81 -2.02 45.43
C ASP A 83 -0.09 -2.48 46.61
N THR A 84 -0.31 -3.79 46.75
CA THR A 84 -1.25 -4.42 47.69
C THR A 84 -0.62 -5.12 48.91
N ILE A 85 0.69 -4.95 49.18
CA ILE A 85 1.39 -5.46 50.39
C ILE A 85 1.78 -4.34 51.35
#